data_AF-A0A943ZH23-F1
#
_entry.id   AF-A0A943ZH23-F1
#
_cell.length_a   1.000
_cell.length_b   1.000
_cell.length_c   1.000
_cell.angle_alpha   90.00
_cell.angle_beta   90.00
_cell.angle_gamma   90.00
#
_symmetry.space_group_name_H-M   'P 1'
#
loop_
_entity.id
_entity.type
_entity.pdbx_description
1 polymer ?
#
loop_
_entity_poly.entity_id
_entity_poly.type
_entity_poly.pdbx_seq_one_letter_code
_entity_poly.pdbx_strand_id
1 'polypeptide(L)'
;SGSLKKFSECKEVCDPKFQYDSSNCTGDKVLTGNSCGGKFENCEAKVKAGDILYSDMTTSSELKENKKPIAVVFDTANKLAVAVSGNLTCFFCHRVSSGLAEYESYNPPLAAYTTEAAALADMSGAENTAALETYMKSKNETVTDGTYYMHKPSFAGLYGLPDSVWFTPALGELKNLYANRDAVDAGLRKLGSSFDGLTRRKYSYAVGSVARVVWSSTFKGQEEAWAYNFDTGAVIQEQIYYDANSLRVINYDGGQICNDQYIWDASNCLSGLGGDVCGGKYETCKTAKTLPLLYSDKTVSSAYLPDKYVIGIVIDETARLAVAYTGTATNSPFEGDVFSSVPQLKKIDGLQNCKQESIDSCDTDGLKNTKAVLAFGAKINQTYPAFEEVYGTAFAWGMPDHMKKANENSWFGKGKWFVPSASQLLTFYDNFERVIATSKLISPTIEHNGQKFAYSPKFEYHYMSSNQESDKTYWEVRGRRTSDDPFSINSKWPYPSVSGGTAQYAGVPVMPMIYY
;
A
#
# COMPACT_ATOMS: atom_id res chain seq x y z
N SER A 1 1.88 45.13 53.79
CA SER A 1 2.89 45.49 52.76
C SER A 1 3.63 44.22 52.39
N GLY A 2 3.24 43.56 51.30
CA GLY A 2 3.87 42.34 50.80
C GLY A 2 4.47 42.65 49.44
N SER A 3 5.80 42.80 49.41
CA SER A 3 6.57 43.13 48.21
C SER A 3 6.56 41.96 47.21
N LEU A 4 5.84 42.15 46.09
CA LEU A 4 5.96 41.31 44.89
C LEU A 4 7.35 41.55 44.27
N LYS A 5 8.25 40.56 44.38
CA LYS A 5 9.48 40.53 43.61
C LYS A 5 9.11 40.35 42.12
N LYS A 6 9.49 41.31 41.28
CA LYS A 6 9.51 41.15 39.82
C LYS A 6 10.44 39.99 39.50
N PHE A 7 9.92 38.93 38.88
CA PHE A 7 10.75 37.90 38.27
C PHE A 7 11.54 38.54 37.13
N SER A 8 12.86 38.57 37.29
CA SER A 8 13.82 38.89 36.25
C SER A 8 13.79 37.76 35.23
N GLU A 9 13.59 38.11 33.96
CA GLU A 9 13.87 37.34 32.75
C GLU A 9 13.64 35.82 32.82
N CYS A 10 12.56 35.35 32.19
CA CYS A 10 12.43 33.94 31.83
C CYS A 10 13.65 33.54 31.00
N LYS A 11 14.64 32.90 31.62
CA LYS A 11 15.76 32.28 30.93
C LYS A 11 15.16 31.11 30.15
N GLU A 12 15.04 31.27 28.84
CA GLU A 12 14.55 30.23 27.95
C GLU A 12 15.51 29.02 28.09
N VAL A 13 15.03 27.95 28.72
CA VAL A 13 15.84 26.73 28.94
C VAL A 13 15.73 25.88 27.69
N CYS A 14 16.72 26.02 26.81
CA CYS A 14 16.84 25.18 25.62
C CYS A 14 17.41 23.81 25.95
N ASP A 15 16.90 22.79 25.26
CA ASP A 15 17.45 21.43 25.31
C ASP A 15 18.93 21.43 24.84
N PRO A 16 19.82 20.60 25.44
CA PRO A 16 21.22 20.50 25.03
C PRO A 16 21.47 20.27 23.54
N LYS A 17 20.50 19.73 22.78
CA LYS A 17 20.62 19.58 21.33
C LYS A 17 20.75 20.89 20.55
N PHE A 18 20.31 22.03 21.11
CA PHE A 18 20.40 23.35 20.47
C PHE A 18 21.75 24.01 20.74
N GLN A 19 22.77 23.67 19.94
CA GLN A 19 24.16 24.07 20.17
C GLN A 19 24.79 24.94 19.07
N TYR A 20 24.19 25.02 17.88
CA TYR A 20 24.78 25.72 16.74
C TYR A 20 24.25 27.14 16.58
N ASP A 21 25.13 28.09 16.29
CA ASP A 21 24.81 29.47 15.93
C ASP A 21 25.80 29.99 14.87
N SER A 22 25.68 31.24 14.47
CA SER A 22 26.54 31.83 13.43
C SER A 22 28.04 31.87 13.82
N SER A 23 28.37 31.74 15.11
CA SER A 23 29.76 31.77 15.57
C SER A 23 30.47 30.43 15.40
N ASN A 24 29.72 29.32 15.45
CA ASN A 24 30.28 27.97 15.35
C ASN A 24 29.83 27.20 14.09
N CYS A 25 28.84 27.72 13.36
CA CYS A 25 28.45 27.22 12.05
C CYS A 25 29.13 28.01 10.93
N THR A 26 30.40 27.69 10.69
CA THR A 26 31.27 28.39 9.74
C THR A 26 31.72 27.47 8.59
N GLY A 27 32.21 28.06 7.50
CA GLY A 27 32.79 27.33 6.36
C GLY A 27 31.76 26.69 5.42
N ASP A 28 31.06 27.50 4.61
CA ASP A 28 30.04 27.06 3.64
C ASP A 28 28.93 26.16 4.24
N LYS A 29 28.66 26.32 5.53
CA LYS A 29 27.59 25.61 6.24
C LYS A 29 26.43 26.53 6.58
N VAL A 30 25.27 25.95 6.80
CA VAL A 30 24.03 26.63 7.17
C VAL A 30 23.44 26.02 8.44
N LEU A 31 22.85 26.87 9.27
CA LEU A 31 22.10 26.47 10.47
C LEU A 31 20.78 25.83 10.04
N THR A 32 20.49 24.62 10.53
CA THR A 32 19.27 23.86 10.18
C THR A 32 18.63 23.20 11.41
N GLY A 33 17.39 22.75 11.27
CA GLY A 33 16.59 22.15 12.36
C GLY A 33 15.82 23.18 13.19
N ASN A 34 15.28 22.73 14.32
CA ASN A 34 14.53 23.64 15.21
C ASN A 34 15.49 24.67 15.83
N SER A 35 14.92 25.80 16.27
CA SER A 35 15.68 26.83 16.99
C SER A 35 15.15 27.05 18.39
N CYS A 36 16.05 27.35 19.34
CA CYS A 36 15.72 27.78 20.68
C CYS A 36 16.78 28.77 21.16
N GLY A 37 16.37 29.92 21.69
CA GLY A 37 17.29 30.93 22.24
C GLY A 37 18.39 31.39 21.26
N GLY A 38 18.11 31.41 19.95
CA GLY A 38 19.06 31.78 18.90
C GLY A 38 20.07 30.69 18.48
N LYS A 39 19.92 29.46 19.02
CA LYS A 39 20.71 28.29 18.64
C LYS A 39 19.86 27.24 17.90
N PHE A 40 20.52 26.44 17.08
CA PHE A 40 19.93 25.44 16.20
C PHE A 40 20.43 24.03 16.53
N GLU A 41 19.65 23.04 16.13
CA GLU A 41 19.97 21.62 16.31
C GLU A 41 21.15 21.17 15.44
N ASN A 42 21.29 21.72 14.22
CA ASN A 42 22.25 21.25 13.23
C ASN A 42 23.01 22.39 12.53
N CYS A 43 24.21 22.06 12.05
CA CYS A 43 25.02 22.90 11.17
C CYS A 43 25.57 22.04 10.02
N GLU A 44 25.01 22.20 8.83
CA GLU A 44 25.21 21.29 7.70
C GLU A 44 25.81 22.01 6.49
N ALA A 45 26.49 21.26 5.62
CA ALA A 45 27.03 21.80 4.38
C ALA A 45 25.91 22.41 3.52
N LYS A 46 26.17 23.58 2.94
CA LYS A 46 25.24 24.22 2.02
C LYS A 46 25.09 23.34 0.77
N VAL A 47 23.84 23.02 0.44
CA VAL A 47 23.47 22.26 -0.76
C VAL A 47 23.97 22.98 -2.02
N LYS A 48 24.53 22.23 -2.97
CA LYS A 48 25.06 22.70 -4.25
C LYS A 48 24.42 21.93 -5.40
N ALA A 49 24.42 22.54 -6.59
CA ALA A 49 24.07 21.80 -7.81
C ALA A 49 25.07 20.64 -8.00
N GLY A 50 24.56 19.46 -8.38
CA GLY A 50 25.32 18.22 -8.45
C GLY A 50 25.28 17.38 -7.18
N ASP A 51 24.76 17.88 -6.06
CA ASP A 51 24.56 17.07 -4.85
C ASP A 51 23.49 16.00 -5.09
N ILE A 52 23.71 14.83 -4.49
CA ILE A 52 22.79 13.69 -4.54
C ILE A 52 21.67 13.93 -3.53
N LEU A 53 20.42 13.89 -4.00
CA LEU A 53 19.22 13.86 -3.18
C LEU A 53 18.84 12.42 -2.86
N TYR A 54 18.59 12.15 -1.58
CA TYR A 54 18.18 10.84 -1.07
C TYR A 54 16.69 10.78 -0.76
N SER A 55 16.14 9.57 -0.63
CA SER A 55 14.71 9.34 -0.35
C SER A 55 14.20 9.94 0.97
N ASP A 56 15.11 10.28 1.90
CA ASP A 56 14.81 10.98 3.15
C ASP A 56 14.90 12.52 3.02
N MET A 57 14.97 13.03 1.78
CA MET A 57 15.13 14.44 1.41
C MET A 57 16.43 15.09 1.90
N THR A 58 17.36 14.32 2.43
CA THR A 58 18.71 14.81 2.71
C THR A 58 19.52 14.89 1.42
N THR A 59 20.52 15.76 1.40
CA THR A 59 21.45 15.91 0.27
C THR A 59 22.88 15.59 0.69
N SER A 60 23.72 15.21 -0.27
CA SER A 60 25.15 15.04 -0.03
C SER A 60 25.94 15.18 -1.33
N SER A 61 27.12 15.78 -1.24
CA SER A 61 28.04 15.83 -2.38
C SER A 61 28.61 14.46 -2.77
N GLU A 62 28.66 13.50 -1.84
CA GLU A 62 29.17 12.14 -2.04
C GLU A 62 28.08 11.07 -1.89
N LEU A 63 28.31 9.93 -2.55
CA LEU A 63 27.45 8.76 -2.44
C LEU A 63 27.55 8.13 -1.04
N LYS A 64 26.40 7.94 -0.39
CA LYS A 64 26.26 7.29 0.92
C LYS A 64 25.68 5.89 0.73
N GLU A 65 26.45 4.86 1.05
CA GLU A 65 26.08 3.45 0.83
C GLU A 65 24.80 3.01 1.56
N ASN A 66 24.48 3.66 2.68
CA ASN A 66 23.33 3.35 3.52
C ASN A 66 22.10 4.21 3.22
N LYS A 67 22.14 5.07 2.20
CA LYS A 67 21.01 5.90 1.79
C LYS A 67 20.62 5.62 0.35
N LYS A 68 19.35 5.78 0.05
CA LYS A 68 18.79 5.50 -1.27
C LYS A 68 18.76 6.77 -2.14
N PRO A 69 19.64 6.92 -3.15
CA PRO A 69 19.65 8.10 -4.01
C PRO A 69 18.43 8.09 -4.93
N ILE A 70 17.80 9.26 -5.11
CA ILE A 70 16.58 9.41 -5.93
C ILE A 70 16.71 10.49 -7.01
N ALA A 71 17.53 11.52 -6.79
CA ALA A 71 17.70 12.62 -7.72
C ALA A 71 19.05 13.32 -7.54
N VAL A 72 19.36 14.26 -8.43
CA VAL A 72 20.52 15.15 -8.34
C VAL A 72 20.06 16.60 -8.38
N VAL A 73 20.52 17.41 -7.42
CA VAL A 73 20.12 18.81 -7.26
C VAL A 73 20.62 19.62 -8.45
N PHE A 74 19.74 20.44 -9.04
CA PHE A 74 20.11 21.35 -10.13
C PHE A 74 19.76 22.80 -9.84
N ASP A 75 18.83 23.07 -8.93
CA ASP A 75 18.43 24.42 -8.56
C ASP A 75 18.32 24.54 -7.04
N THR A 76 19.33 25.14 -6.41
CA THR A 76 19.37 25.30 -4.95
C THR A 76 18.48 26.43 -4.44
N ALA A 77 18.07 27.35 -5.32
CA ALA A 77 17.23 28.49 -4.99
C ALA A 77 15.76 28.06 -4.93
N ASN A 78 15.32 27.32 -5.96
CA ASN A 78 13.96 26.76 -6.04
C ASN A 78 13.85 25.34 -5.46
N LYS A 79 14.96 24.80 -4.95
CA LYS A 79 15.02 23.50 -4.26
C LYS A 79 14.60 22.33 -5.14
N LEU A 80 15.12 22.32 -6.37
CA LEU A 80 14.77 21.31 -7.36
C LEU A 80 15.91 20.33 -7.63
N ALA A 81 15.53 19.07 -7.80
CA ALA A 81 16.42 17.98 -8.20
C ALA A 81 15.80 17.18 -9.35
N VAL A 82 16.64 16.65 -10.25
CA VAL A 82 16.23 15.83 -11.39
C VAL A 82 16.40 14.35 -11.06
N ALA A 83 15.40 13.53 -11.39
CA ALA A 83 15.41 12.09 -11.11
C ALA A 83 16.64 11.40 -11.72
N VAL A 84 17.18 10.39 -11.01
CA VAL A 84 18.34 9.59 -11.46
C VAL A 84 18.07 8.73 -12.70
N SER A 85 16.79 8.50 -12.98
CA SER A 85 16.28 7.70 -14.09
C SER A 85 14.87 8.17 -14.45
N GLY A 86 14.55 8.31 -15.74
CA GLY A 86 13.21 8.78 -16.10
C GLY A 86 12.98 9.11 -17.57
N ASN A 87 13.68 8.44 -18.51
CA ASN A 87 13.43 8.71 -19.92
C ASN A 87 12.04 8.19 -20.31
N LEU A 88 11.08 9.10 -20.39
CA LEU A 88 9.80 8.90 -21.04
C LEU A 88 9.79 9.71 -22.34
N THR A 89 9.21 9.12 -23.38
CA THR A 89 9.14 9.72 -24.71
C THR A 89 7.70 10.14 -25.01
N CYS A 90 7.27 11.26 -24.43
CA CYS A 90 6.01 11.93 -24.75
C CYS A 90 5.90 13.24 -23.96
N PHE A 91 5.12 14.18 -24.48
CA PHE A 91 4.74 15.38 -23.75
C PHE A 91 3.86 15.01 -22.54
N PHE A 92 2.77 14.29 -22.80
CA PHE A 92 1.86 13.71 -21.79
C PHE A 92 1.53 12.26 -22.14
N CYS A 93 1.73 11.33 -21.20
CA CYS A 93 1.35 9.92 -21.37
C CYS A 93 0.45 9.45 -20.23
N HIS A 94 -0.54 8.64 -20.59
CA HIS A 94 -1.30 7.79 -19.67
C HIS A 94 -1.48 6.39 -20.28
N ARG A 95 -1.71 5.36 -19.46
CA ARG A 95 -1.93 3.99 -19.93
C ARG A 95 -3.41 3.79 -20.24
N VAL A 96 -3.72 3.32 -21.46
CA VAL A 96 -5.05 2.82 -21.84
C VAL A 96 -5.01 1.29 -22.02
N SER A 97 -6.16 0.65 -21.90
CA SER A 97 -6.34 -0.82 -21.86
C SER A 97 -5.85 -1.58 -23.11
N SER A 98 -5.66 -0.88 -24.24
CA SER A 98 -5.16 -1.43 -25.51
C SER A 98 -3.63 -1.54 -25.60
N GLY A 99 -2.89 -0.97 -24.64
CA GLY A 99 -1.43 -0.95 -24.67
C GLY A 99 -0.87 0.21 -25.52
N LEU A 100 -0.34 1.20 -24.80
CA LEU A 100 0.22 2.49 -25.24
C LEU A 100 -0.80 3.59 -25.59
N ALA A 101 -0.39 4.81 -25.26
CA ALA A 101 -1.20 6.00 -24.97
C ALA A 101 -2.08 6.46 -26.13
N GLU A 102 -3.37 6.71 -25.86
CA GLU A 102 -4.21 7.51 -26.75
C GLU A 102 -3.96 9.00 -26.45
N TYR A 103 -3.66 9.75 -27.52
CA TYR A 103 -3.45 11.20 -27.51
C TYR A 103 -4.81 11.91 -27.43
N GLU A 104 -5.46 11.86 -26.27
CA GLU A 104 -6.73 12.55 -26.07
C GLU A 104 -6.48 14.01 -25.65
N SER A 105 -6.68 14.94 -26.59
CA SER A 105 -6.71 16.41 -26.46
C SER A 105 -5.42 17.17 -26.77
N TYR A 106 -5.49 17.95 -27.84
CA TYR A 106 -4.40 18.80 -28.33
C TYR A 106 -4.29 20.18 -27.64
N ASN A 107 -5.19 20.50 -26.71
CA ASN A 107 -5.23 21.82 -26.07
C ASN A 107 -5.57 21.69 -24.56
N PRO A 108 -4.58 21.38 -23.70
CA PRO A 108 -4.79 21.28 -22.25
C PRO A 108 -5.22 22.62 -21.65
N PRO A 109 -5.91 22.63 -20.48
CA PRO A 109 -6.35 23.85 -19.81
C PRO A 109 -5.19 24.55 -19.07
N LEU A 110 -4.04 24.68 -19.72
CA LEU A 110 -2.88 25.38 -19.22
C LEU A 110 -2.84 26.82 -19.73
N ALA A 111 -2.20 27.70 -18.97
CA ALA A 111 -1.87 29.03 -19.47
C ALA A 111 -0.96 28.93 -20.70
N ALA A 112 -1.31 29.62 -21.77
CA ALA A 112 -0.54 29.65 -23.00
C ALA A 112 0.52 30.77 -22.95
N TYR A 113 1.78 30.40 -23.04
CA TYR A 113 2.92 31.31 -23.11
C TYR A 113 3.32 31.51 -24.56
N THR A 114 2.85 32.58 -25.20
CA THR A 114 3.04 32.78 -26.66
C THR A 114 4.38 33.42 -27.03
N THR A 115 5.21 33.81 -26.05
CA THR A 115 6.53 34.40 -26.27
C THR A 115 7.60 33.61 -25.51
N GLU A 116 8.78 33.49 -26.12
CA GLU A 116 9.93 32.80 -25.51
C GLU A 116 10.31 33.42 -24.15
N ALA A 117 10.31 34.75 -24.05
CA ALA A 117 10.67 35.43 -22.81
C ALA A 117 9.73 35.09 -21.64
N ALA A 118 8.41 35.02 -21.91
CA ALA A 118 7.44 34.63 -20.90
C ALA A 118 7.56 33.13 -20.56
N ALA A 119 7.78 32.28 -21.56
CA ALA A 119 7.97 30.85 -21.34
C ALA A 119 9.24 30.57 -20.50
N LEU A 120 10.35 31.25 -20.77
CA LEU A 120 11.60 31.13 -20.00
C LEU A 120 11.48 31.63 -18.55
N ALA A 121 10.46 32.42 -18.25
CA ALA A 121 10.13 32.88 -16.90
C ALA A 121 9.15 31.95 -16.16
N ASP A 122 8.57 30.97 -16.85
CA ASP A 122 7.66 30.00 -16.25
C ASP A 122 8.44 29.00 -15.37
N MET A 123 8.11 29.01 -14.08
CA MET A 123 8.67 28.13 -13.05
C MET A 123 7.59 27.22 -12.44
N SER A 124 6.45 27.06 -13.13
CA SER A 124 5.23 26.46 -12.58
C SER A 124 5.12 24.97 -12.90
N GLY A 125 6.24 24.24 -12.95
CA GLY A 125 6.24 22.85 -13.45
C GLY A 125 5.35 21.93 -12.63
N ALA A 126 5.34 22.11 -11.31
CA ALA A 126 4.51 21.35 -10.39
C ALA A 126 3.02 21.66 -10.60
N GLU A 127 2.65 22.94 -10.66
CA GLU A 127 1.28 23.38 -10.90
C GLU A 127 0.75 22.94 -12.26
N ASN A 128 1.56 23.10 -13.32
CA ASN A 128 1.23 22.67 -14.67
C ASN A 128 0.94 21.16 -14.70
N THR A 129 1.82 20.37 -14.09
CA THR A 129 1.68 18.90 -14.02
C THR A 129 0.40 18.49 -13.27
N ALA A 130 0.11 19.11 -12.12
CA ALA A 130 -1.09 18.84 -11.33
C ALA A 130 -2.40 19.24 -12.06
N ALA A 131 -2.38 20.38 -12.78
CA ALA A 131 -3.52 20.83 -13.57
C ALA A 131 -3.84 19.86 -14.71
N LEU A 132 -2.81 19.34 -15.38
CA LEU A 132 -2.96 18.32 -16.43
C LEU A 132 -3.52 17.01 -15.87
N GLU A 133 -3.01 16.56 -14.72
CA GLU A 133 -3.53 15.36 -14.05
C GLU A 133 -5.02 15.51 -13.71
N THR A 134 -5.40 16.67 -13.14
CA THR A 134 -6.78 16.99 -12.78
C THR A 134 -7.69 17.00 -14.01
N TYR A 135 -7.24 17.62 -15.09
CA TYR A 135 -7.97 17.65 -16.35
C TYR A 135 -8.21 16.25 -16.91
N MET A 136 -7.20 15.38 -16.91
CA MET A 136 -7.34 14.01 -17.40
C MET A 136 -8.31 13.18 -16.55
N LYS A 137 -8.22 13.29 -15.22
CA LYS A 137 -9.18 12.65 -14.30
C LYS A 137 -10.62 13.06 -14.60
N SER A 138 -10.84 14.32 -14.99
CA SER A 138 -12.18 14.83 -15.35
C SER A 138 -12.73 14.28 -16.68
N LYS A 139 -11.86 13.74 -17.55
CA LYS A 139 -12.25 13.25 -18.88
C LYS A 139 -12.49 11.74 -18.93
N ASN A 140 -11.79 10.97 -18.09
CA ASN A 140 -11.78 9.51 -18.18
C ASN A 140 -12.25 8.84 -16.87
N GLU A 141 -13.55 8.97 -16.54
CA GLU A 141 -14.19 8.37 -15.36
C GLU A 141 -14.09 6.82 -15.30
N THR A 142 -13.82 6.15 -16.43
CA THR A 142 -13.81 4.68 -16.56
C THR A 142 -12.42 4.03 -16.51
N VAL A 143 -11.33 4.81 -16.44
CA VAL A 143 -9.96 4.24 -16.42
C VAL A 143 -9.55 3.94 -14.99
N THR A 144 -9.85 2.73 -14.54
CA THR A 144 -9.48 2.21 -13.21
C THR A 144 -7.97 1.95 -13.03
N ASP A 145 -7.17 2.04 -14.11
CA ASP A 145 -5.73 1.73 -14.11
C ASP A 145 -4.85 2.89 -14.64
N GLY A 146 -5.34 4.13 -14.48
CA GLY A 146 -4.77 5.36 -15.06
C GLY A 146 -3.40 5.72 -14.49
N THR A 147 -2.35 5.10 -15.01
CA THR A 147 -0.97 5.43 -14.66
C THR A 147 -0.57 6.74 -15.35
N TYR A 148 -0.67 7.88 -14.65
CA TYR A 148 -0.23 9.17 -15.18
C TYR A 148 1.30 9.26 -15.15
N TYR A 149 1.94 9.06 -16.30
CA TYR A 149 3.40 8.99 -16.37
C TYR A 149 4.08 10.35 -16.13
N MET A 150 3.34 11.46 -16.13
CA MET A 150 3.84 12.82 -15.80
C MET A 150 4.38 12.95 -14.37
N HIS A 151 3.95 12.04 -13.50
CA HIS A 151 4.35 11.93 -12.09
C HIS A 151 5.30 10.75 -11.84
N LYS A 152 5.73 10.04 -12.89
CA LYS A 152 6.54 8.82 -12.73
C LYS A 152 7.90 8.94 -13.40
N PRO A 153 9.01 8.94 -12.64
CA PRO A 153 10.26 8.42 -13.18
C PRO A 153 10.05 6.95 -13.55
N SER A 154 10.83 6.42 -14.51
CA SER A 154 10.71 5.04 -15.02
C SER A 154 10.91 3.94 -13.96
N PHE A 155 11.20 4.32 -12.72
CA PHE A 155 11.36 3.46 -11.55
C PHE A 155 10.53 3.89 -10.31
N ALA A 156 9.55 4.81 -10.45
CA ALA A 156 8.63 5.12 -9.36
C ALA A 156 7.71 3.93 -9.06
N GLY A 157 7.63 3.57 -7.77
CA GLY A 157 7.11 2.29 -7.26
C GLY A 157 8.17 1.47 -6.51
N LEU A 158 9.46 1.69 -6.78
CA LEU A 158 10.56 1.00 -6.06
C LEU A 158 11.05 1.77 -4.83
N TYR A 159 10.76 3.07 -4.72
CA TYR A 159 11.32 3.98 -3.70
C TYR A 159 10.33 4.39 -2.60
N GLY A 160 9.09 3.90 -2.65
CA GLY A 160 8.04 4.23 -1.69
C GLY A 160 7.65 5.71 -1.65
N LEU A 161 8.01 6.53 -2.65
CA LEU A 161 7.56 7.92 -2.71
C LEU A 161 6.26 8.00 -3.51
N PRO A 162 5.25 8.79 -3.07
CA PRO A 162 4.06 9.01 -3.86
C PRO A 162 4.41 9.58 -5.24
N ASP A 163 3.78 9.11 -6.31
CA ASP A 163 4.06 9.62 -7.66
C ASP A 163 3.89 11.15 -7.75
N SER A 164 2.91 11.70 -7.02
CA SER A 164 2.57 13.13 -7.00
C SER A 164 3.72 14.08 -6.62
N VAL A 165 4.81 13.58 -6.01
CA VAL A 165 5.97 14.41 -5.65
C VAL A 165 6.87 14.73 -6.84
N TRP A 166 6.77 13.94 -7.90
CA TRP A 166 7.51 14.17 -9.14
C TRP A 166 6.64 14.96 -10.10
N PHE A 167 7.25 15.84 -10.87
CA PHE A 167 6.53 16.60 -11.88
C PHE A 167 7.37 16.82 -13.14
N THR A 168 6.71 17.25 -14.20
CA THR A 168 7.37 17.62 -15.46
C THR A 168 7.79 19.09 -15.37
N PRO A 169 9.09 19.40 -15.51
CA PRO A 169 9.59 20.76 -15.28
C PRO A 169 9.05 21.75 -16.31
N ALA A 170 8.78 22.98 -15.89
CA ALA A 170 8.53 24.13 -16.76
C ALA A 170 9.81 24.56 -17.49
N LEU A 171 9.67 25.41 -18.51
CA LEU A 171 10.79 25.80 -19.36
C LEU A 171 11.86 26.60 -18.60
N GLY A 172 11.47 27.45 -17.65
CA GLY A 172 12.40 28.14 -16.76
C GLY A 172 13.20 27.18 -15.87
N GLU A 173 12.56 26.12 -15.39
CA GLU A 173 13.24 25.07 -14.59
C GLU A 173 14.22 24.26 -15.46
N LEU A 174 13.84 23.94 -16.70
CA LEU A 174 14.76 23.29 -17.66
C LEU A 174 15.94 24.18 -18.03
N LYS A 175 15.75 25.49 -18.15
CA LYS A 175 16.85 26.45 -18.35
C LYS A 175 17.84 26.39 -17.18
N ASN A 176 17.35 26.33 -15.94
CA ASN A 176 18.20 26.22 -14.76
C ASN A 176 18.93 24.86 -14.73
N LEU A 177 18.24 23.78 -15.11
CA LEU A 177 18.85 22.46 -15.26
C LEU A 177 19.96 22.47 -16.31
N TYR A 178 19.73 23.08 -17.48
CA TYR A 178 20.72 23.21 -18.54
C TYR A 178 21.94 24.03 -18.11
N ALA A 179 21.73 25.13 -17.38
CA ALA A 179 22.80 25.96 -16.86
C ALA A 179 23.71 25.19 -15.87
N ASN A 180 23.15 24.23 -15.14
CA ASN A 180 23.85 23.41 -14.15
C ASN A 180 24.18 21.98 -14.64
N ARG A 181 24.00 21.69 -15.93
CA ARG A 181 24.05 20.32 -16.48
C ARG A 181 25.37 19.61 -16.21
N ASP A 182 26.50 20.31 -16.22
CA ASP A 182 27.82 19.69 -16.00
C ASP A 182 27.98 19.21 -14.54
N ALA A 183 27.48 20.00 -13.58
CA ALA A 183 27.46 19.63 -12.17
C ALA A 183 26.48 18.49 -11.91
N VAL A 184 25.30 18.54 -12.52
CA VAL A 184 24.28 17.48 -12.44
C VAL A 184 24.80 16.18 -13.04
N ASP A 185 25.46 16.23 -14.20
CA ASP A 185 26.06 15.07 -14.85
C ASP A 185 27.20 14.47 -14.01
N ALA A 186 28.01 15.30 -13.35
CA ALA A 186 28.99 14.84 -12.37
C ALA A 186 28.32 14.10 -11.19
N GLY A 187 27.22 14.61 -10.66
CA GLY A 187 26.41 13.94 -9.63
C GLY A 187 25.81 12.61 -10.12
N LEU A 188 25.22 12.60 -11.31
CA LEU A 188 24.63 11.40 -11.93
C LEU A 188 25.67 10.31 -12.16
N ARG A 189 26.90 10.65 -12.56
CA ARG A 189 28.00 9.69 -12.72
C ARG A 189 28.35 8.96 -11.44
N LYS A 190 28.25 9.61 -10.27
CA LYS A 190 28.45 8.95 -8.97
C LYS A 190 27.42 7.85 -8.71
N LEU A 191 26.28 7.91 -9.39
CA LEU A 191 25.16 6.96 -9.28
C LEU A 191 25.15 5.93 -10.41
N GLY A 192 26.20 5.88 -11.25
CA GLY A 192 26.25 5.01 -12.42
C GLY A 192 25.31 5.44 -13.56
N SER A 193 24.81 6.68 -13.51
CA SER A 193 23.94 7.28 -14.54
C SER A 193 24.69 8.38 -15.30
N SER A 194 24.02 9.04 -16.24
CA SER A 194 24.54 10.20 -16.96
C SER A 194 23.41 11.05 -17.50
N PHE A 195 23.71 12.31 -17.77
CA PHE A 195 22.77 13.22 -18.43
C PHE A 195 22.35 12.70 -19.82
N ASP A 196 23.26 12.00 -20.52
CA ASP A 196 22.99 11.30 -21.78
C ASP A 196 21.99 10.16 -21.62
N GLY A 197 22.02 9.46 -20.49
CA GLY A 197 21.04 8.44 -20.14
C GLY A 197 19.64 9.02 -19.91
N LEU A 198 19.55 10.23 -19.36
CA LEU A 198 18.30 10.96 -19.13
C LEU A 198 17.75 11.61 -20.41
N THR A 199 18.64 12.15 -21.25
CA THR A 199 18.29 12.94 -22.45
C THR A 199 18.85 12.28 -23.70
N ARG A 200 18.18 11.22 -24.16
CA ARG A 200 18.65 10.46 -25.32
C ARG A 200 18.54 11.32 -26.59
N ARG A 201 19.57 11.25 -27.42
CA ARG A 201 19.53 11.81 -28.78
C ARG A 201 18.54 11.02 -29.63
N LYS A 202 17.61 11.73 -30.25
CA LYS A 202 16.66 11.19 -31.22
C LYS A 202 16.33 12.23 -32.27
N TYR A 203 15.73 11.81 -33.38
CA TYR A 203 15.30 12.74 -34.41
C TYR A 203 14.22 13.67 -33.86
N SER A 204 14.45 14.99 -33.92
CA SER A 204 13.45 16.01 -33.62
C SER A 204 12.99 16.66 -34.92
N TYR A 205 11.68 16.81 -35.08
CA TYR A 205 11.11 17.45 -36.26
C TYR A 205 11.32 18.96 -36.22
N ALA A 206 11.29 19.57 -35.03
CA ALA A 206 11.56 20.99 -34.85
C ALA A 206 13.01 21.39 -35.17
N VAL A 207 13.98 20.49 -34.98
CA VAL A 207 15.39 20.74 -35.32
C VAL A 207 15.76 20.20 -36.71
N GLY A 208 14.97 19.28 -37.27
CA GLY A 208 15.24 18.62 -38.55
C GLY A 208 16.45 17.69 -38.53
N SER A 209 16.90 17.25 -37.35
CA SER A 209 18.06 16.37 -37.17
C SER A 209 18.03 15.66 -35.81
N VAL A 210 19.02 14.80 -35.56
CA VAL A 210 19.18 14.11 -34.28
C VAL A 210 19.67 15.09 -33.22
N ALA A 211 18.87 15.32 -32.19
CA ALA A 211 19.17 16.26 -31.10
C ALA A 211 18.65 15.75 -29.74
N ARG A 212 19.13 16.36 -28.64
CA ARG A 212 18.64 16.16 -27.28
C ARG A 212 17.54 17.18 -26.94
N VAL A 213 16.36 16.98 -27.50
CA VAL A 213 15.19 17.82 -27.19
C VAL A 213 14.45 17.26 -25.96
N VAL A 214 14.20 18.14 -24.99
CA VAL A 214 13.47 17.83 -23.75
C VAL A 214 12.25 18.73 -23.63
N TRP A 215 11.08 18.10 -23.53
CA TRP A 215 9.80 18.76 -23.28
C TRP A 215 9.76 19.41 -21.90
N SER A 216 9.21 20.63 -21.87
CA SER A 216 8.77 21.27 -20.61
C SER A 216 7.27 21.06 -20.39
N SER A 217 6.73 21.39 -19.23
CA SER A 217 5.28 21.50 -19.02
C SER A 217 4.70 22.86 -19.45
N THR A 218 5.53 23.78 -19.96
CA THR A 218 5.12 25.11 -20.38
C THR A 218 4.43 25.05 -21.74
N PHE A 219 3.12 25.32 -21.74
CA PHE A 219 2.29 25.24 -22.93
C PHE A 219 2.37 26.53 -23.76
N LYS A 220 2.48 26.40 -25.09
CA LYS A 220 2.51 27.56 -26.00
C LYS A 220 1.11 27.95 -26.50
N GLY A 221 0.20 26.98 -26.59
CA GLY A 221 -1.07 27.11 -27.29
C GLY A 221 -1.03 26.47 -28.67
N GLN A 222 -2.19 26.28 -29.30
CA GLN A 222 -2.32 25.72 -30.66
C GLN A 222 -1.59 24.38 -30.83
N GLU A 223 -1.77 23.46 -29.88
CA GLU A 223 -1.17 22.11 -29.94
C GLU A 223 0.37 22.10 -29.85
N GLU A 224 0.97 23.22 -29.46
CA GLU A 224 2.41 23.36 -29.30
C GLU A 224 2.80 23.57 -27.84
N ALA A 225 4.01 23.11 -27.53
CA ALA A 225 4.64 23.37 -26.27
C ALA A 225 6.11 23.75 -26.43
N TRP A 226 6.65 24.30 -25.36
CA TRP A 226 8.05 24.68 -25.32
C TRP A 226 8.93 23.53 -24.87
N ALA A 227 10.11 23.46 -25.46
CA ALA A 227 11.14 22.48 -25.19
C ALA A 227 12.51 23.15 -25.15
N TYR A 228 13.48 22.44 -24.59
CA TYR A 228 14.87 22.87 -24.53
C TYR A 228 15.76 21.92 -25.32
N ASN A 229 16.64 22.45 -26.17
CA ASN A 229 17.68 21.67 -26.82
C ASN A 229 18.91 21.60 -25.94
N PHE A 230 19.16 20.43 -25.34
CA PHE A 230 20.31 20.22 -24.46
C PHE A 230 21.64 20.06 -25.20
N ASP A 231 21.65 19.98 -26.54
CA ASP A 231 22.90 20.04 -27.32
C ASP A 231 23.40 21.47 -27.54
N THR A 232 22.48 22.44 -27.67
CA THR A 232 22.81 23.81 -28.12
C THR A 232 22.38 24.91 -27.15
N GLY A 233 21.50 24.61 -26.20
CA GLY A 233 20.85 25.58 -25.34
C GLY A 233 19.73 26.38 -26.01
N ALA A 234 19.32 25.99 -27.22
CA ALA A 234 18.24 26.65 -27.94
C ALA A 234 16.88 26.33 -27.32
N VAL A 235 16.02 27.34 -27.23
CA VAL A 235 14.59 27.15 -26.95
C VAL A 235 13.90 26.68 -28.23
N ILE A 236 13.06 25.66 -28.09
CA ILE A 236 12.33 25.05 -29.19
C ILE A 236 10.83 25.14 -28.90
N GLN A 237 10.04 25.25 -29.95
CA GLN A 237 8.60 25.01 -29.94
C GLN A 237 8.31 23.87 -30.91
N GLU A 238 7.49 22.91 -30.47
CA GLU A 238 7.16 21.74 -31.28
C GLU A 238 5.74 21.29 -30.93
N GLN A 239 5.14 20.54 -31.85
CA GLN A 239 3.80 19.99 -31.66
C GLN A 239 3.84 18.87 -30.61
N ILE A 240 2.87 18.85 -29.70
CA ILE A 240 2.89 18.01 -28.50
C ILE A 240 2.77 16.49 -28.77
N TYR A 241 2.35 16.11 -29.98
CA TYR A 241 2.23 14.71 -30.40
C TYR A 241 3.54 14.11 -30.93
N TYR A 242 4.62 14.90 -31.04
CA TYR A 242 5.92 14.37 -31.40
C TYR A 242 6.67 13.80 -30.19
N ASP A 243 7.36 12.68 -30.41
CA ASP A 243 8.15 12.01 -29.40
C ASP A 243 9.44 12.79 -29.06
N ALA A 244 9.43 13.65 -28.04
CA ALA A 244 10.65 14.21 -27.43
C ALA A 244 10.92 13.62 -26.04
N ASN A 245 12.08 13.88 -25.42
CA ASN A 245 12.37 13.38 -24.07
C ASN A 245 11.51 14.17 -23.05
N SER A 246 11.11 13.55 -21.96
CA SER A 246 10.49 14.23 -20.83
C SER A 246 11.18 13.80 -19.54
N LEU A 247 11.52 14.76 -18.69
CA LEU A 247 12.23 14.55 -17.43
C LEU A 247 11.28 14.67 -16.24
N ARG A 248 11.69 14.09 -15.10
CA ARG A 248 10.98 14.22 -13.84
C ARG A 248 11.85 14.96 -12.84
N VAL A 249 11.27 15.96 -12.20
CA VAL A 249 11.91 16.76 -11.16
C VAL A 249 11.11 16.66 -9.87
N ILE A 250 11.78 16.91 -8.75
CA ILE A 250 11.20 16.92 -7.40
C ILE A 250 11.60 18.21 -6.70
N ASN A 251 10.66 18.80 -5.97
CA ASN A 251 10.95 19.86 -5.02
C ASN A 251 11.27 19.23 -3.65
N TYR A 252 12.52 19.36 -3.19
CA TYR A 252 13.00 18.73 -1.97
C TYR A 252 12.81 19.57 -0.70
N ASP A 253 12.09 20.70 -0.79
CA ASP A 253 11.74 21.58 0.34
C ASP A 253 10.24 21.53 0.67
N GLY A 254 9.45 20.73 -0.06
CA GLY A 254 7.99 20.59 0.07
C GLY A 254 7.48 19.95 1.37
N GLY A 255 8.25 20.02 2.45
CA GLY A 255 8.05 19.25 3.68
C GLY A 255 8.67 17.86 3.58
N GLN A 256 8.77 17.19 4.73
CA GLN A 256 9.28 15.83 4.82
C GLN A 256 8.40 14.92 3.93
N ILE A 257 8.93 14.46 2.80
CA ILE A 257 8.22 13.54 1.92
C ILE A 257 8.36 12.15 2.52
N CYS A 258 7.29 11.76 3.18
CA CYS A 258 7.21 10.51 3.89
C CYS A 258 6.97 9.42 2.88
N ASN A 259 7.95 8.53 2.75
CA ASN A 259 7.75 7.35 1.94
C ASN A 259 6.62 6.47 2.56
N ASP A 260 6.10 5.51 1.80
CA ASP A 260 4.95 4.67 2.15
C ASP A 260 5.14 3.84 3.44
N GLN A 261 6.35 3.84 4.04
CA GLN A 261 6.58 3.23 5.34
C GLN A 261 5.99 4.10 6.48
N TYR A 262 5.91 5.42 6.30
CA TYR A 262 5.39 6.37 7.30
C TYR A 262 3.90 6.65 7.09
N ILE A 263 3.07 5.63 7.27
CA ILE A 263 1.61 5.74 7.08
C ILE A 263 0.85 5.85 8.40
N TRP A 264 1.48 5.57 9.55
CA TRP A 264 0.79 5.40 10.82
C TRP A 264 0.76 6.69 11.64
N ASP A 265 -0.41 7.14 12.07
CA ASP A 265 -0.64 8.23 13.01
C ASP A 265 -1.68 7.83 14.05
N ALA A 266 -2.02 8.72 14.99
CA ALA A 266 -2.98 8.40 16.05
C ALA A 266 -4.40 8.09 15.52
N SER A 267 -4.74 8.47 14.29
CA SER A 267 -6.05 8.24 13.67
C SER A 267 -6.16 6.87 13.00
N ASN A 268 -5.05 6.31 12.51
CA ASN A 268 -5.02 5.00 11.83
C ASN A 268 -4.12 3.96 12.52
N CYS A 269 -3.50 4.31 13.65
CA CYS A 269 -2.74 3.41 14.50
C CYS A 269 -3.45 3.17 15.83
N LEU A 270 -3.88 1.92 16.06
CA LEU A 270 -4.84 1.57 17.11
C LEU A 270 -4.31 1.62 18.56
N SER A 271 -2.98 1.56 18.79
CA SER A 271 -2.46 1.41 20.17
C SER A 271 -1.01 1.81 20.42
N GLY A 272 -0.34 2.50 19.50
CA GLY A 272 0.98 3.11 19.77
C GLY A 272 1.90 3.22 18.55
N LEU A 273 2.67 4.30 18.52
CA LEU A 273 3.46 4.73 17.36
C LEU A 273 4.96 4.45 17.57
N GLY A 274 5.66 3.98 16.53
CA GLY A 274 7.07 3.58 16.62
C GLY A 274 7.85 3.64 15.33
N GLY A 275 9.17 3.56 15.48
CA GLY A 275 10.11 3.92 14.42
C GLY A 275 10.27 5.43 14.33
N ASP A 276 10.91 5.88 13.25
CA ASP A 276 11.15 7.29 12.99
C ASP A 276 9.85 8.02 12.63
N VAL A 277 9.84 9.35 12.80
CA VAL A 277 8.69 10.21 12.52
C VAL A 277 8.92 10.99 11.24
N CYS A 278 7.92 10.94 10.36
CA CYS A 278 7.87 11.76 9.17
C CYS A 278 6.49 12.37 8.96
N GLY A 279 6.41 13.70 8.78
CA GLY A 279 5.16 14.36 8.37
C GLY A 279 3.97 14.09 9.29
N GLY A 280 4.23 13.88 10.59
CA GLY A 280 3.20 13.52 11.59
C GLY A 280 2.83 12.03 11.64
N LYS A 281 3.45 11.20 10.79
CA LYS A 281 3.25 9.76 10.68
C LYS A 281 4.52 8.98 11.06
N TYR A 282 4.39 7.69 11.34
CA TYR A 282 5.40 6.82 11.93
C TYR A 282 5.59 5.57 11.07
N GLU A 283 6.79 4.99 11.12
CA GLU A 283 7.15 3.81 10.31
C GLU A 283 6.36 2.55 10.70
N THR A 284 5.99 2.41 11.97
CA THR A 284 5.31 1.22 12.49
C THR A 284 4.28 1.54 13.56
N CYS A 285 3.21 0.75 13.60
CA CYS A 285 2.40 0.59 14.80
C CYS A 285 3.07 -0.40 15.75
N LYS A 286 3.45 0.03 16.95
CA LYS A 286 4.28 -0.76 17.90
C LYS A 286 3.60 -2.03 18.40
N THR A 287 2.27 -2.08 18.45
CA THR A 287 1.51 -3.24 18.90
C THR A 287 0.12 -3.19 18.30
N ALA A 288 -0.27 -4.22 17.53
CA ALA A 288 -1.67 -4.41 17.17
C ALA A 288 -2.48 -4.70 18.44
N LYS A 289 -3.59 -3.98 18.64
CA LYS A 289 -4.52 -4.26 19.72
C LYS A 289 -5.02 -5.70 19.58
N THR A 290 -4.60 -6.55 20.51
CA THR A 290 -5.05 -7.94 20.54
C THR A 290 -6.56 -8.00 20.79
N LEU A 291 -7.14 -9.09 20.33
CA LEU A 291 -8.53 -9.44 20.52
C LEU A 291 -8.64 -10.30 21.79
N PRO A 292 -9.81 -10.35 22.43
CA PRO A 292 -10.04 -11.30 23.51
C PRO A 292 -9.88 -12.74 23.03
N LEU A 293 -9.21 -13.54 23.85
CA LEU A 293 -9.19 -15.00 23.75
C LEU A 293 -10.48 -15.56 24.35
N LEU A 294 -11.09 -16.49 23.64
CA LEU A 294 -12.27 -17.23 24.07
C LEU A 294 -11.84 -18.57 24.66
N TYR A 295 -12.34 -18.89 25.85
CA TYR A 295 -11.99 -20.10 26.58
C TYR A 295 -13.15 -21.10 26.66
N SER A 296 -12.83 -22.38 26.89
CA SER A 296 -13.81 -23.48 26.96
C SER A 296 -14.86 -23.35 28.06
N ASP A 297 -14.62 -22.51 29.07
CA ASP A 297 -15.55 -22.16 30.14
C ASP A 297 -16.47 -20.97 29.80
N LYS A 298 -16.48 -20.52 28.53
CA LYS A 298 -17.17 -19.32 28.00
C LYS A 298 -16.61 -17.98 28.46
N THR A 299 -15.52 -17.96 29.22
CA THR A 299 -14.89 -16.69 29.59
C THR A 299 -14.11 -16.10 28.43
N VAL A 300 -13.93 -14.78 28.46
CA VAL A 300 -13.09 -14.03 27.52
C VAL A 300 -12.02 -13.27 28.29
N SER A 301 -10.81 -13.19 27.74
CA SER A 301 -9.71 -12.43 28.35
C SER A 301 -8.82 -11.80 27.28
N SER A 302 -8.38 -10.57 27.50
CA SER A 302 -7.37 -9.91 26.66
C SER A 302 -5.95 -10.44 26.88
N ALA A 303 -5.72 -11.14 27.98
CA ALA A 303 -4.46 -11.82 28.31
C ALA A 303 -4.60 -13.34 28.14
N TYR A 304 -3.49 -13.98 27.77
CA TYR A 304 -3.38 -15.44 27.76
C TYR A 304 -3.36 -15.98 29.19
N LEU A 305 -4.29 -16.90 29.48
CA LEU A 305 -4.46 -17.55 30.77
C LEU A 305 -4.00 -19.01 30.64
N PRO A 306 -2.80 -19.38 31.15
CA PRO A 306 -2.20 -20.69 30.92
C PRO A 306 -2.94 -21.85 31.61
N ASP A 307 -3.78 -21.54 32.60
CA ASP A 307 -4.62 -22.47 33.35
C ASP A 307 -5.98 -22.73 32.67
N LYS A 308 -6.29 -22.03 31.58
CA LYS A 308 -7.54 -22.18 30.83
C LYS A 308 -7.29 -22.67 29.39
N TYR A 309 -8.32 -23.31 28.83
CA TYR A 309 -8.27 -23.85 27.46
C TYR A 309 -8.82 -22.84 26.46
N VAL A 310 -7.92 -22.27 25.65
CA VAL A 310 -8.31 -21.41 24.53
C VAL A 310 -9.04 -22.25 23.49
N ILE A 311 -10.12 -21.72 22.92
CA ILE A 311 -10.81 -22.36 21.79
C ILE A 311 -10.86 -21.43 20.57
N GLY A 312 -10.75 -20.12 20.78
CA GLY A 312 -10.88 -19.17 19.70
C GLY A 312 -10.42 -17.76 20.03
N ILE A 313 -10.45 -16.91 19.00
CA ILE A 313 -10.18 -15.48 19.06
C ILE A 313 -11.50 -14.76 18.74
N VAL A 314 -11.94 -13.88 19.64
CA VAL A 314 -13.18 -13.11 19.49
C VAL A 314 -12.98 -12.04 18.43
N ILE A 315 -13.78 -12.06 17.36
CA ILE A 315 -13.69 -11.08 16.26
C ILE A 315 -14.83 -10.05 16.29
N ASP A 316 -15.94 -10.37 16.96
CA ASP A 316 -17.05 -9.45 17.19
C ASP A 316 -17.72 -9.75 18.54
N GLU A 317 -17.52 -8.86 19.52
CA GLU A 317 -18.10 -9.00 20.86
C GLU A 317 -19.62 -8.76 20.87
N THR A 318 -20.14 -7.95 19.95
CA THR A 318 -21.56 -7.59 19.87
C THR A 318 -22.35 -8.77 19.32
N ALA A 319 -21.87 -9.36 18.22
CA ALA A 319 -22.43 -10.57 17.64
C ALA A 319 -22.06 -11.84 18.42
N ARG A 320 -21.18 -11.73 19.43
CA ARG A 320 -20.64 -12.86 20.21
C ARG A 320 -20.02 -13.91 19.28
N LEU A 321 -19.19 -13.47 18.35
CA LEU A 321 -18.59 -14.28 17.30
C LEU A 321 -17.08 -14.45 17.50
N ALA A 322 -16.59 -15.69 17.34
CA ALA A 322 -15.18 -16.02 17.43
C ALA A 322 -14.74 -16.98 16.32
N VAL A 323 -13.47 -16.88 15.92
CA VAL A 323 -12.80 -17.84 15.02
C VAL A 323 -12.05 -18.90 15.80
N ALA A 324 -11.97 -20.11 15.26
CA ALA A 324 -11.21 -21.19 15.88
C ALA A 324 -9.72 -20.84 15.99
N TYR A 325 -9.12 -21.05 17.17
CA TYR A 325 -7.68 -20.84 17.34
C TYR A 325 -6.87 -21.85 16.52
N THR A 326 -7.38 -23.06 16.34
CA THR A 326 -6.67 -24.07 15.54
C THR A 326 -6.47 -23.62 14.07
N GLY A 327 -7.12 -22.56 13.61
CA GLY A 327 -6.98 -22.14 12.21
C GLY A 327 -7.64 -23.15 11.26
N THR A 328 -7.30 -23.04 9.98
CA THR A 328 -7.97 -23.71 8.84
C THR A 328 -8.35 -25.17 9.07
N ALA A 329 -9.57 -25.52 8.62
CA ALA A 329 -9.87 -26.89 8.24
C ALA A 329 -9.61 -27.02 6.72
N THR A 330 -8.79 -27.99 6.31
CA THR A 330 -8.50 -28.28 4.90
C THR A 330 -8.95 -29.70 4.58
N ASN A 331 -10.04 -29.87 3.85
CA ASN A 331 -10.53 -31.18 3.40
C ASN A 331 -10.96 -31.20 1.94
N SER A 332 -11.06 -32.43 1.40
CA SER A 332 -11.74 -32.68 0.12
C SER A 332 -13.18 -32.19 0.25
N PRO A 333 -13.67 -31.30 -0.62
CA PRO A 333 -14.86 -30.52 -0.33
C PRO A 333 -16.19 -31.23 -0.64
N PHE A 334 -16.24 -32.15 -1.61
CA PHE A 334 -17.43 -32.94 -2.04
C PHE A 334 -16.98 -34.29 -2.64
N GLU A 335 -17.77 -35.34 -2.44
CA GLU A 335 -17.49 -36.76 -2.78
C GLU A 335 -16.57 -36.99 -4.02
N GLY A 336 -15.49 -37.78 -3.83
CA GLY A 336 -14.53 -38.20 -4.87
C GLY A 336 -13.14 -37.57 -4.72
N ASP A 337 -12.08 -38.34 -5.04
CA ASP A 337 -10.67 -37.96 -4.86
C ASP A 337 -10.33 -36.53 -5.34
N VAL A 338 -9.42 -35.88 -4.60
CA VAL A 338 -8.94 -34.48 -4.68
C VAL A 338 -8.46 -34.04 -6.08
N PHE A 339 -8.55 -34.88 -7.12
CA PHE A 339 -7.83 -34.69 -8.37
C PHE A 339 -8.54 -35.10 -9.67
N SER A 340 -9.84 -35.45 -9.71
CA SER A 340 -10.41 -35.97 -10.97
C SER A 340 -11.84 -35.61 -11.38
N SER A 341 -12.69 -35.00 -10.54
CA SER A 341 -14.06 -34.65 -10.98
C SER A 341 -14.57 -33.32 -10.42
N VAL A 342 -15.29 -32.58 -11.27
CA VAL A 342 -16.00 -31.33 -10.94
C VAL A 342 -16.96 -31.61 -9.78
N PRO A 343 -16.91 -30.84 -8.67
CA PRO A 343 -17.88 -30.98 -7.57
C PRO A 343 -19.32 -30.86 -8.08
N GLN A 344 -20.17 -31.83 -7.73
CA GLN A 344 -21.57 -31.87 -8.16
C GLN A 344 -22.45 -30.97 -7.29
N LEU A 345 -22.20 -29.67 -7.31
CA LEU A 345 -23.00 -28.70 -6.57
C LEU A 345 -24.42 -28.60 -7.14
N LYS A 346 -25.37 -28.30 -6.25
CA LYS A 346 -26.78 -28.11 -6.57
C LYS A 346 -27.31 -26.88 -5.85
N LYS A 347 -28.39 -26.31 -6.38
CA LYS A 347 -29.15 -25.27 -5.69
C LYS A 347 -29.71 -25.84 -4.38
N ILE A 348 -29.43 -25.16 -3.27
CA ILE A 348 -29.87 -25.61 -1.94
C ILE A 348 -31.17 -24.93 -1.57
N ASP A 349 -32.20 -25.75 -1.31
CA ASP A 349 -33.48 -25.28 -0.79
C ASP A 349 -33.26 -24.57 0.56
N GLY A 350 -33.58 -23.29 0.65
CA GLY A 350 -33.44 -22.49 1.88
C GLY A 350 -32.21 -21.59 1.94
N LEU A 351 -31.34 -21.61 0.93
CA LEU A 351 -30.28 -20.62 0.73
C LEU A 351 -30.68 -19.60 -0.34
N GLN A 352 -30.37 -18.33 -0.08
CA GLN A 352 -30.48 -17.29 -1.10
C GLN A 352 -29.19 -17.24 -1.92
N ASN A 353 -29.31 -17.26 -3.25
CA ASN A 353 -28.17 -16.99 -4.11
C ASN A 353 -27.82 -15.50 -4.03
N CYS A 354 -26.65 -15.23 -3.51
CA CYS A 354 -26.15 -13.88 -3.31
C CYS A 354 -25.46 -13.37 -4.57
N LYS A 355 -25.61 -12.08 -4.85
CA LYS A 355 -24.85 -11.39 -5.90
C LYS A 355 -23.67 -10.65 -5.30
N GLN A 356 -22.67 -10.35 -6.13
CA GLN A 356 -21.45 -9.66 -5.69
C GLN A 356 -21.77 -8.32 -5.02
N GLU A 357 -22.73 -7.56 -5.55
CA GLU A 357 -23.12 -6.24 -5.05
C GLU A 357 -23.88 -6.26 -3.71
N SER A 358 -24.31 -7.42 -3.22
CA SER A 358 -25.08 -7.57 -1.98
C SER A 358 -24.58 -8.68 -1.07
N ILE A 359 -23.37 -9.20 -1.33
CA ILE A 359 -22.82 -10.38 -0.66
C ILE A 359 -22.53 -10.16 0.84
N ASP A 360 -22.38 -8.92 1.26
CA ASP A 360 -22.19 -8.50 2.66
C ASP A 360 -23.49 -8.49 3.48
N SER A 361 -24.65 -8.57 2.82
CA SER A 361 -25.97 -8.31 3.42
C SER A 361 -27.07 -9.30 2.99
N CYS A 362 -26.87 -10.07 1.92
CA CYS A 362 -27.87 -10.98 1.35
C CYS A 362 -28.26 -12.15 2.26
N ASP A 363 -27.29 -12.73 2.96
CA ASP A 363 -27.46 -13.86 3.88
C ASP A 363 -26.26 -13.89 4.84
N THR A 364 -26.42 -13.25 5.99
CA THR A 364 -25.32 -12.93 6.91
C THR A 364 -25.10 -14.00 7.98
N ASP A 365 -25.96 -15.02 8.06
CA ASP A 365 -25.92 -16.05 9.10
C ASP A 365 -25.30 -17.37 8.58
N GLY A 366 -23.98 -17.51 8.75
CA GLY A 366 -23.27 -18.71 8.34
C GLY A 366 -23.70 -19.99 9.07
N LEU A 367 -24.23 -19.88 10.29
CA LEU A 367 -24.73 -21.05 11.05
C LEU A 367 -26.02 -21.57 10.45
N LYS A 368 -26.97 -20.68 10.16
CA LYS A 368 -28.19 -21.01 9.42
C LYS A 368 -27.84 -21.65 8.07
N ASN A 369 -26.89 -21.06 7.34
CA ASN A 369 -26.48 -21.55 6.03
C ASN A 369 -25.87 -22.95 6.11
N THR A 370 -24.92 -23.16 7.03
CA THR A 370 -24.29 -24.46 7.28
C THR A 370 -25.34 -25.55 7.57
N LYS A 371 -26.33 -25.25 8.42
CA LYS A 371 -27.42 -26.20 8.72
C LYS A 371 -28.28 -26.51 7.50
N ALA A 372 -28.60 -25.50 6.67
CA ALA A 372 -29.36 -25.69 5.45
C ALA A 372 -28.63 -26.60 4.45
N VAL A 373 -27.31 -26.40 4.29
CA VAL A 373 -26.47 -27.25 3.42
C VAL A 373 -26.49 -28.71 3.89
N LEU A 374 -26.27 -28.95 5.19
CA LEU A 374 -26.24 -30.30 5.75
C LEU A 374 -27.61 -31.00 5.65
N ALA A 375 -28.70 -30.28 5.95
CA ALA A 375 -30.06 -30.80 5.83
C ALA A 375 -30.41 -31.16 4.38
N PHE A 376 -29.98 -30.33 3.43
CA PHE A 376 -30.16 -30.59 2.01
C PHE A 376 -29.36 -31.82 1.55
N GLY A 377 -28.07 -31.91 1.90
CA GLY A 377 -27.23 -33.08 1.59
C GLY A 377 -27.82 -34.39 2.10
N ALA A 378 -28.30 -34.40 3.35
CA ALA A 378 -29.02 -35.54 3.91
C ALA A 378 -30.30 -35.90 3.13
N LYS A 379 -31.08 -34.89 2.70
CA LYS A 379 -32.31 -35.08 1.91
C LYS A 379 -32.04 -35.74 0.55
N ILE A 380 -30.91 -35.45 -0.08
CA ILE A 380 -30.57 -35.95 -1.42
C ILE A 380 -29.53 -37.07 -1.43
N ASN A 381 -29.14 -37.57 -0.24
CA ASN A 381 -28.07 -38.55 -0.06
C ASN A 381 -26.75 -38.15 -0.74
N GLN A 382 -26.32 -36.92 -0.50
CA GLN A 382 -25.08 -36.34 -1.01
C GLN A 382 -24.27 -35.73 0.15
N THR A 383 -22.97 -36.00 0.17
CA THR A 383 -22.07 -35.48 1.20
C THR A 383 -21.60 -34.07 0.89
N TYR A 384 -21.46 -33.25 1.94
CA TYR A 384 -20.88 -31.91 1.91
C TYR A 384 -19.67 -31.80 2.87
N PRO A 385 -18.58 -32.55 2.63
CA PRO A 385 -17.41 -32.70 3.50
C PRO A 385 -16.88 -31.45 4.21
N ALA A 386 -16.74 -30.31 3.52
CA ALA A 386 -16.25 -29.09 4.18
C ALA A 386 -17.21 -28.59 5.28
N PHE A 387 -18.53 -28.67 5.02
CA PHE A 387 -19.56 -28.34 6.00
C PHE A 387 -19.68 -29.41 7.07
N GLU A 388 -19.59 -30.69 6.69
CA GLU A 388 -19.65 -31.84 7.60
C GLU A 388 -18.47 -31.87 8.56
N GLU A 389 -17.26 -31.55 8.11
CA GLU A 389 -16.08 -31.44 8.96
C GLU A 389 -16.24 -30.30 9.95
N VAL A 390 -16.52 -29.08 9.47
CA VAL A 390 -16.61 -27.92 10.36
C VAL A 390 -17.74 -28.12 11.38
N TYR A 391 -18.89 -28.62 10.96
CA TYR A 391 -20.01 -28.85 11.86
C TYR A 391 -19.82 -30.10 12.74
N GLY A 392 -19.10 -31.11 12.26
CA GLY A 392 -18.86 -32.39 12.95
C GLY A 392 -17.63 -32.40 13.87
N THR A 393 -16.85 -31.32 13.88
CA THR A 393 -15.60 -31.19 14.64
C THR A 393 -15.77 -30.25 15.82
N ALA A 394 -15.14 -30.60 16.95
CA ALA A 394 -14.96 -29.69 18.06
C ALA A 394 -13.58 -29.01 17.89
N PHE A 395 -13.56 -27.71 17.62
CA PHE A 395 -12.31 -26.95 17.54
C PHE A 395 -11.96 -26.42 18.93
N ALA A 396 -10.95 -27.01 19.55
CA ALA A 396 -10.45 -26.57 20.85
C ALA A 396 -8.95 -26.76 20.92
N TRP A 397 -8.26 -25.81 21.54
CA TRP A 397 -6.84 -25.93 21.82
C TRP A 397 -6.64 -26.43 23.25
N GLY A 398 -5.91 -27.53 23.36
CA GLY A 398 -5.72 -28.21 24.64
C GLY A 398 -5.61 -29.72 24.49
N MET A 399 -5.21 -30.35 25.58
CA MET A 399 -4.76 -31.74 25.67
C MET A 399 -5.78 -32.77 25.14
N PRO A 400 -5.35 -33.97 24.71
CA PRO A 400 -6.21 -35.04 24.20
C PRO A 400 -7.41 -35.38 25.11
N ASP A 401 -7.23 -35.34 26.43
CA ASP A 401 -8.30 -35.59 27.41
C ASP A 401 -9.39 -34.51 27.39
N HIS A 402 -9.00 -33.25 27.11
CA HIS A 402 -9.94 -32.15 26.94
C HIS A 402 -10.65 -32.22 25.59
N MET A 403 -9.98 -32.66 24.52
CA MET A 403 -10.65 -32.98 23.24
C MET A 403 -11.68 -34.09 23.40
N LYS A 404 -11.44 -35.05 24.31
CA LYS A 404 -12.43 -36.07 24.68
C LYS A 404 -13.66 -35.46 25.36
N LYS A 405 -13.46 -34.55 26.32
CA LYS A 405 -14.55 -33.79 26.99
C LYS A 405 -15.28 -32.81 26.06
N ALA A 406 -14.57 -32.17 25.13
CA ALA A 406 -15.16 -31.28 24.13
C ALA A 406 -16.20 -32.00 23.26
N ASN A 407 -15.97 -33.28 22.98
CA ASN A 407 -16.88 -34.15 22.24
C ASN A 407 -18.12 -34.59 23.05
N GLU A 408 -18.16 -34.39 24.36
CA GLU A 408 -19.28 -34.74 25.25
C GLU A 408 -20.19 -33.52 25.49
N ASN A 409 -21.15 -33.26 24.60
CA ASN A 409 -22.23 -32.25 24.75
C ASN A 409 -21.80 -30.82 25.17
N SER A 410 -20.54 -30.45 24.96
CA SER A 410 -20.04 -29.13 25.32
C SER A 410 -20.63 -28.04 24.40
N TRP A 411 -20.66 -26.79 24.88
CA TRP A 411 -21.20 -25.67 24.11
C TRP A 411 -20.34 -25.31 22.88
N PHE A 412 -19.09 -25.77 22.85
CA PHE A 412 -18.12 -25.63 21.75
C PHE A 412 -17.84 -26.97 21.05
N GLY A 413 -18.65 -27.99 21.34
CA GLY A 413 -18.51 -29.33 20.79
C GLY A 413 -19.05 -29.45 19.36
N LYS A 414 -19.27 -30.69 18.93
CA LYS A 414 -19.87 -30.98 17.62
C LYS A 414 -21.24 -30.30 17.45
N GLY A 415 -21.48 -29.77 16.26
CA GLY A 415 -22.70 -29.06 15.87
C GLY A 415 -22.77 -27.61 16.33
N LYS A 416 -21.65 -27.03 16.78
CA LYS A 416 -21.56 -25.65 17.29
C LYS A 416 -20.75 -24.73 16.39
N TRP A 417 -19.78 -25.29 15.67
CA TRP A 417 -18.96 -24.61 14.69
C TRP A 417 -19.63 -24.61 13.32
N PHE A 418 -19.40 -23.57 12.53
CA PHE A 418 -20.03 -23.41 11.22
C PHE A 418 -19.11 -22.77 10.19
N VAL A 419 -19.43 -22.98 8.91
CA VAL A 419 -18.80 -22.29 7.80
C VAL A 419 -19.40 -20.87 7.71
N PRO A 420 -18.59 -19.82 7.85
CA PRO A 420 -19.06 -18.45 7.98
C PRO A 420 -19.70 -17.92 6.70
N SER A 421 -20.60 -16.97 6.83
CA SER A 421 -21.06 -16.17 5.69
C SER A 421 -19.95 -15.24 5.19
N ALA A 422 -20.12 -14.67 4.00
CA ALA A 422 -19.19 -13.70 3.44
C ALA A 422 -19.11 -12.44 4.32
N SER A 423 -20.25 -12.00 4.87
CA SER A 423 -20.32 -10.91 5.86
C SER A 423 -19.46 -11.18 7.10
N GLN A 424 -19.55 -12.40 7.65
CA GLN A 424 -18.73 -12.79 8.81
C GLN A 424 -17.24 -12.94 8.46
N LEU A 425 -16.91 -13.41 7.25
CA LEU A 425 -15.54 -13.44 6.76
C LEU A 425 -14.96 -12.04 6.56
N LEU A 426 -15.75 -11.08 6.09
CA LEU A 426 -15.33 -9.68 6.01
C LEU A 426 -14.98 -9.15 7.42
N THR A 427 -15.81 -9.42 8.42
CA THR A 427 -15.49 -9.07 9.83
C THR A 427 -14.20 -9.70 10.32
N PHE A 428 -13.94 -10.96 9.95
CA PHE A 428 -12.66 -11.62 10.25
C PHE A 428 -11.49 -10.89 9.59
N TYR A 429 -11.61 -10.56 8.31
CA TYR A 429 -10.51 -9.92 7.57
C TYR A 429 -10.28 -8.46 7.96
N ASP A 430 -11.31 -7.73 8.36
CA ASP A 430 -11.19 -6.41 9.01
C ASP A 430 -10.37 -6.50 10.30
N ASN A 431 -10.36 -7.66 10.95
CA ASN A 431 -9.60 -7.94 12.15
C ASN A 431 -8.35 -8.80 11.91
N PHE A 432 -7.96 -9.08 10.66
CA PHE A 432 -6.94 -10.10 10.34
C PHE A 432 -5.62 -9.89 11.10
N GLU A 433 -5.05 -8.69 11.03
CA GLU A 433 -3.81 -8.35 11.74
C GLU A 433 -3.92 -8.51 13.26
N ARG A 434 -5.10 -8.20 13.81
CA ARG A 434 -5.37 -8.36 15.25
C ARG A 434 -5.50 -9.84 15.61
N VAL A 435 -6.09 -10.66 14.75
CA VAL A 435 -6.12 -12.12 14.91
C VAL A 435 -4.70 -12.69 14.90
N ILE A 436 -3.87 -12.29 13.92
CA ILE A 436 -2.45 -12.70 13.86
C ILE A 436 -1.70 -12.28 15.12
N ALA A 437 -1.86 -11.03 15.57
CA ALA A 437 -1.21 -10.54 16.79
C ALA A 437 -1.67 -11.29 18.05
N THR A 438 -2.98 -11.57 18.16
CA THR A 438 -3.56 -12.31 19.29
C THR A 438 -3.06 -13.75 19.32
N SER A 439 -2.92 -14.37 18.14
CA SER A 439 -2.41 -15.74 18.03
C SER A 439 -0.97 -15.89 18.58
N LYS A 440 -0.17 -14.82 18.50
CA LYS A 440 1.20 -14.77 19.05
C LYS A 440 1.25 -14.68 20.58
N LEU A 441 0.14 -14.34 21.25
CA LEU A 441 0.06 -14.34 22.71
C LEU A 441 0.01 -15.75 23.31
N ILE A 442 -0.46 -16.72 22.52
CA ILE A 442 -0.69 -18.08 22.98
C ILE A 442 0.64 -18.83 22.86
N SER A 443 1.00 -19.55 23.93
CA SER A 443 2.23 -20.34 23.92
C SER A 443 2.21 -21.33 22.73
N PRO A 444 3.25 -21.35 21.87
CA PRO A 444 3.32 -22.29 20.75
C PRO A 444 3.51 -23.74 21.21
N THR A 445 3.79 -23.96 22.50
CA THR A 445 3.95 -25.28 23.10
C THR A 445 3.30 -25.34 24.47
N ILE A 446 2.53 -26.39 24.73
CA ILE A 446 2.03 -26.74 26.07
C ILE A 446 2.69 -28.03 26.51
N GLU A 447 3.07 -28.14 27.78
CA GLU A 447 3.46 -29.40 28.40
C GLU A 447 2.37 -29.91 29.35
N HIS A 448 1.97 -31.18 29.21
CA HIS A 448 0.98 -31.82 30.07
C HIS A 448 1.30 -33.30 30.27
N ASN A 449 1.26 -33.77 31.52
CA ASN A 449 1.60 -35.15 31.88
C ASN A 449 2.94 -35.62 31.28
N GLY A 450 3.93 -34.72 31.18
CA GLY A 450 5.24 -34.98 30.58
C GLY A 450 5.27 -35.05 29.05
N GLN A 451 4.15 -34.78 28.36
CA GLN A 451 4.07 -34.70 26.90
C GLN A 451 4.01 -33.23 26.43
N LYS A 452 4.78 -32.91 25.39
CA LYS A 452 4.77 -31.58 24.75
C LYS A 452 3.89 -31.58 23.51
N PHE A 453 2.96 -30.64 23.46
CA PHE A 453 2.06 -30.40 22.34
C PHE A 453 2.42 -29.07 21.70
N ALA A 454 2.84 -29.09 20.44
CA ALA A 454 3.14 -27.88 19.67
C ALA A 454 1.99 -27.54 18.74
N TYR A 455 1.64 -26.25 18.66
CA TYR A 455 0.60 -25.77 17.76
C TYR A 455 1.01 -24.45 17.13
N SER A 456 0.81 -24.32 15.82
CA SER A 456 0.95 -23.06 15.10
C SER A 456 -0.34 -22.82 14.32
N PRO A 457 -1.16 -21.84 14.71
CA PRO A 457 -2.34 -21.49 13.94
C PRO A 457 -1.90 -21.03 12.56
N LYS A 458 -2.62 -21.50 11.53
CA LYS A 458 -2.45 -21.03 10.15
C LYS A 458 -3.73 -20.33 9.75
N PHE A 459 -3.57 -19.10 9.29
CA PHE A 459 -4.64 -18.29 8.74
C PHE A 459 -4.33 -18.04 7.27
N GLU A 460 -5.23 -18.49 6.40
CA GLU A 460 -5.15 -18.27 4.96
C GLU A 460 -5.64 -16.88 4.57
N TYR A 461 -5.16 -16.41 3.42
CA TYR A 461 -5.58 -15.14 2.82
C TYR A 461 -6.91 -15.23 2.06
N HIS A 462 -7.48 -16.44 1.92
CA HIS A 462 -8.75 -16.66 1.25
C HIS A 462 -9.53 -17.77 1.97
N TYR A 463 -10.85 -17.62 2.06
CA TYR A 463 -11.76 -18.60 2.62
C TYR A 463 -13.04 -18.67 1.82
N MET A 464 -13.57 -19.88 1.62
CA MET A 464 -14.93 -20.05 1.11
C MET A 464 -15.94 -19.61 2.16
N SER A 465 -16.97 -18.90 1.71
CA SER A 465 -18.15 -18.57 2.52
C SER A 465 -19.26 -19.61 2.33
N SER A 466 -20.22 -19.62 3.25
CA SER A 466 -21.43 -20.43 3.14
C SER A 466 -22.48 -19.85 2.17
N ASN A 467 -22.20 -18.71 1.52
CA ASN A 467 -23.10 -18.07 0.56
C ASN A 467 -22.95 -18.70 -0.84
N GLN A 468 -24.05 -19.20 -1.40
CA GLN A 468 -24.11 -19.64 -2.79
C GLN A 468 -24.16 -18.42 -3.74
N GLU A 469 -23.41 -18.49 -4.83
CA GLU A 469 -23.55 -17.57 -5.96
C GLU A 469 -24.54 -18.13 -6.99
N SER A 470 -24.44 -19.43 -7.24
CA SER A 470 -25.29 -20.18 -8.16
C SER A 470 -25.47 -21.62 -7.68
N ASP A 471 -26.22 -22.41 -8.43
CA ASP A 471 -26.31 -23.86 -8.24
C ASP A 471 -24.97 -24.59 -8.43
N LYS A 472 -23.93 -23.89 -8.90
CA LYS A 472 -22.61 -24.45 -9.23
C LYS A 472 -21.47 -23.86 -8.43
N THR A 473 -21.66 -22.76 -7.69
CA THR A 473 -20.55 -22.11 -6.98
C THR A 473 -20.94 -21.42 -5.68
N TYR A 474 -19.97 -21.32 -4.77
CA TYR A 474 -19.98 -20.52 -3.55
C TYR A 474 -19.05 -19.32 -3.68
N TRP A 475 -19.33 -18.27 -2.93
CA TRP A 475 -18.48 -17.09 -2.85
C TRP A 475 -17.24 -17.35 -1.99
N GLU A 476 -16.09 -16.88 -2.46
CA GLU A 476 -14.83 -16.85 -1.71
C GLU A 476 -14.52 -15.40 -1.31
N VAL A 477 -14.11 -15.21 -0.05
CA VAL A 477 -13.65 -13.90 0.45
C VAL A 477 -12.13 -13.93 0.60
N ARG A 478 -11.47 -12.97 -0.05
CA ARG A 478 -10.01 -12.79 0.04
C ARG A 478 -9.67 -11.58 0.90
N GLY A 479 -8.75 -11.78 1.84
CA GLY A 479 -8.12 -10.70 2.60
C GLY A 479 -7.26 -9.81 1.70
N ARG A 480 -6.97 -8.59 2.17
CA ARG A 480 -6.14 -7.64 1.42
C ARG A 480 -4.70 -8.16 1.32
N ARG A 481 -4.10 -8.08 0.13
CA ARG A 481 -2.65 -8.38 -0.04
C ARG A 481 -1.76 -7.18 0.29
N THR A 482 -2.29 -5.97 0.17
CA THR A 482 -1.65 -4.67 0.50
C THR A 482 -2.71 -3.73 1.09
N SER A 483 -2.31 -2.58 1.66
CA SER A 483 -3.27 -1.56 2.16
C SER A 483 -4.25 -1.08 1.08
N ASP A 484 -3.81 -1.13 -0.17
CA ASP A 484 -4.49 -0.56 -1.33
C ASP A 484 -5.34 -1.59 -2.10
N ASP A 485 -5.22 -2.88 -1.76
CA ASP A 485 -6.02 -3.96 -2.36
C ASP A 485 -7.36 -4.05 -1.60
N PRO A 486 -8.51 -3.69 -2.22
CA PRO A 486 -9.80 -3.85 -1.57
C PRO A 486 -10.05 -5.34 -1.29
N PHE A 487 -10.84 -5.64 -0.24
CA PHE A 487 -11.34 -7.00 -0.06
C PHE A 487 -12.03 -7.45 -1.34
N SER A 488 -11.55 -8.54 -1.95
CA SER A 488 -12.10 -9.01 -3.21
C SER A 488 -13.01 -10.20 -2.95
N ILE A 489 -14.26 -10.04 -3.40
CA ILE A 489 -15.26 -11.10 -3.49
C ILE A 489 -15.49 -11.37 -4.97
N ASN A 490 -14.38 -11.67 -5.66
CA ASN A 490 -14.36 -11.83 -7.12
C ASN A 490 -14.13 -13.30 -7.50
N SER A 491 -13.83 -14.15 -6.51
CA SER A 491 -13.51 -15.55 -6.72
C SER A 491 -14.69 -16.42 -6.31
N LYS A 492 -14.93 -17.44 -7.12
CA LYS A 492 -15.99 -18.42 -6.94
C LYS A 492 -15.34 -19.78 -6.76
N TRP A 493 -15.86 -20.56 -5.83
CA TRP A 493 -15.44 -21.92 -5.62
C TRP A 493 -16.56 -22.88 -6.07
N PRO A 494 -16.28 -24.00 -6.78
CA PRO A 494 -14.97 -24.51 -7.17
C PRO A 494 -14.36 -23.80 -8.39
N TYR A 495 -13.06 -23.51 -8.34
CA TYR A 495 -12.29 -23.07 -9.50
C TYR A 495 -11.36 -24.19 -10.01
N PRO A 496 -11.32 -24.46 -11.33
CA PRO A 496 -10.44 -25.49 -11.88
C PRO A 496 -8.99 -25.01 -11.90
N SER A 497 -8.07 -25.86 -11.43
CA SER A 497 -6.64 -25.78 -11.71
C SER A 497 -6.31 -26.69 -12.89
N VAL A 498 -5.74 -26.15 -13.97
CA VAL A 498 -5.33 -26.97 -15.11
C VAL A 498 -3.86 -27.32 -14.96
N SER A 499 -3.58 -28.57 -14.64
CA SER A 499 -2.23 -29.13 -14.65
C SER A 499 -2.17 -30.29 -15.64
N GLY A 500 -1.30 -30.20 -16.65
CA GLY A 500 -1.10 -31.27 -17.63
C GLY A 500 -2.32 -31.63 -18.50
N GLY A 501 -3.27 -30.70 -18.70
CA GLY A 501 -4.47 -30.94 -19.52
C GLY A 501 -5.64 -31.62 -18.78
N THR A 502 -5.50 -31.90 -17.48
CA THR A 502 -6.59 -32.40 -16.63
C THR A 502 -7.03 -31.28 -15.68
N ALA A 503 -8.34 -31.00 -15.61
CA ALA A 503 -8.88 -30.06 -14.62
C ALA A 503 -8.89 -30.74 -13.25
N GLN A 504 -8.11 -30.18 -12.32
CA GLN A 504 -8.06 -30.60 -10.91
C GLN A 504 -8.72 -29.53 -10.06
N TYR A 505 -9.47 -29.92 -9.03
CA TYR A 505 -10.14 -29.00 -8.12
C TYR A 505 -9.45 -29.07 -6.77
N ALA A 506 -8.78 -27.97 -6.38
CA ALA A 506 -8.09 -27.90 -5.11
C ALA A 506 -9.09 -27.94 -3.93
N GLY A 507 -8.63 -28.48 -2.80
CA GLY A 507 -9.35 -28.39 -1.53
C GLY A 507 -9.61 -26.95 -1.12
N VAL A 508 -10.66 -26.75 -0.32
CA VAL A 508 -11.11 -25.41 0.09
C VAL A 508 -10.62 -25.09 1.49
N PRO A 509 -9.97 -23.94 1.71
CA PRO A 509 -9.79 -23.43 3.06
C PRO A 509 -11.12 -22.90 3.60
N VAL A 510 -11.57 -23.44 4.74
CA VAL A 510 -12.70 -22.93 5.50
C VAL A 510 -12.23 -22.44 6.88
N MET A 511 -12.81 -21.33 7.34
CA MET A 511 -12.55 -20.74 8.65
C MET A 511 -13.66 -21.13 9.62
N PRO A 512 -13.47 -22.07 10.56
CA PRO A 512 -14.51 -22.40 11.53
C PRO A 512 -14.83 -21.21 12.43
N MET A 513 -16.12 -20.85 12.54
CA MET A 513 -16.60 -19.83 13.47
C MET A 513 -17.61 -20.41 14.47
N ILE A 514 -17.75 -19.74 15.62
CA ILE A 514 -18.67 -20.10 16.69
C ILE A 514 -19.33 -18.86 17.31
N TYR A 515 -20.58 -19.01 17.75
CA TYR A 515 -21.25 -18.06 18.64
C TYR A 515 -21.08 -18.47 20.12
N TYR A 516 -20.74 -17.54 21.02
CA TYR A 516 -20.36 -17.86 22.41
C TYR A 516 -21.16 -17.19 23.52
#